data_AF-A0A820MTN6-F1
#
_entry.id   AF-A0A820MTN6-F1
#
_cell.length_a   1.000
_cell.length_b   1.000
_cell.length_c   1.000
_cell.angle_alpha   90.00
_cell.angle_beta   90.00
_cell.angle_gamma   90.00
#
_symmetry.space_group_name_H-M   'P 1'
#
loop_
_entity.id
_entity.type
_entity.pdbx_description
1 polymer ?
#
loop_
_entity_poly.entity_id
_entity_poly.type
_entity_poly.pdbx_seq_one_letter_code
_entity_poly.pdbx_strand_id
1 'polypeptide(L)'
;MSIFDTGISYFDVNVLVNDSASTRFPPNTSLSTIVKALLVEEWNQVFSFDQYYEQCAPSKCTYSQKVRTTDFLGVIIFVISIIGGLIAGVRLIASLLIKMIAVLWKIKRRPKVPQQPTASISFSRIKQNIFKLIKLLPTILSNLNIFPRRTFGGHFHDDK
;
A
#
# COMPACT_ATOMS: atom_id res chain seq x y z
N MET A 1 -67.53 -30.28 16.69
CA MET A 1 -67.47 -29.56 17.97
C MET A 1 -66.05 -29.01 18.10
N SER A 2 -65.93 -27.68 17.99
CA SER A 2 -64.77 -26.77 18.27
C SER A 2 -63.40 -27.18 17.71
N ILE A 3 -62.85 -26.58 16.64
CA ILE A 3 -62.39 -25.18 16.45
C ILE A 3 -61.51 -24.70 17.61
N PHE A 4 -60.20 -24.61 17.36
CA PHE A 4 -59.35 -23.50 17.80
C PHE A 4 -58.41 -23.15 16.65
N ASP A 5 -58.84 -22.11 15.93
CA ASP A 5 -58.09 -21.35 14.96
C ASP A 5 -57.59 -20.10 15.71
N THR A 6 -56.28 -19.94 15.90
CA THR A 6 -55.69 -18.65 16.30
C THR A 6 -54.27 -18.52 15.74
N GLY A 7 -54.20 -18.03 14.49
CA GLY A 7 -53.40 -16.85 14.17
C GLY A 7 -51.88 -17.01 14.08
N ILE A 8 -51.40 -17.79 13.10
CA ILE A 8 -50.04 -17.58 12.58
C ILE A 8 -50.11 -16.39 11.62
N SER A 9 -49.82 -15.18 12.12
CA SER A 9 -49.56 -14.03 11.25
C SER A 9 -48.22 -14.28 10.57
N TYR A 10 -48.26 -14.79 9.35
CA TYR A 10 -47.10 -14.79 8.46
C TYR A 10 -46.70 -13.33 8.26
N PHE A 11 -45.51 -12.96 8.73
CA PHE A 11 -44.88 -11.70 8.35
C PHE A 11 -44.57 -11.80 6.86
N ASP A 12 -45.37 -11.09 6.05
CA ASP A 12 -45.11 -10.95 4.63
C ASP A 12 -43.81 -10.14 4.48
N VAL A 13 -42.70 -10.83 4.22
CA VAL A 13 -41.40 -10.20 4.07
C VAL A 13 -41.38 -9.54 2.71
N ASN A 14 -41.81 -8.28 2.64
CA ASN A 14 -41.66 -7.47 1.45
C ASN A 14 -40.16 -7.34 1.15
N VAL A 15 -39.73 -8.01 0.08
CA VAL A 15 -38.38 -7.84 -0.48
C VAL A 15 -38.23 -6.36 -0.81
N LEU A 16 -37.21 -5.72 -0.23
CA LEU A 16 -36.79 -4.36 -0.59
C LEU A 16 -36.29 -4.38 -2.04
N VAL A 17 -37.22 -4.23 -2.99
CA VAL A 17 -36.90 -3.92 -4.36
C VAL A 17 -36.36 -2.49 -4.37
N ASN A 18 -35.04 -2.38 -4.49
CA ASN A 18 -34.37 -1.10 -4.68
C ASN A 18 -34.68 -0.59 -6.08
N ASP A 19 -35.79 0.11 -6.22
CA ASP A 19 -36.16 0.79 -7.45
C ASP A 19 -35.38 2.11 -7.54
N SER A 20 -34.26 2.11 -8.27
CA SER A 20 -33.29 3.22 -8.34
C SER A 20 -33.84 4.51 -8.99
N ALA A 21 -35.12 4.55 -9.34
CA ALA A 21 -35.77 5.67 -10.02
C ALA A 21 -36.77 6.45 -9.14
N SER A 22 -37.10 5.98 -7.93
CA SER A 22 -38.03 6.68 -7.04
C SER A 22 -37.26 7.44 -5.96
N THR A 23 -37.13 8.76 -6.12
CA THR A 23 -36.68 9.61 -5.01
C THR A 23 -37.73 9.53 -3.90
N ARG A 24 -37.38 8.95 -2.75
CA ARG A 24 -38.26 8.75 -1.57
C ARG A 24 -39.03 10.01 -1.16
N PHE A 25 -38.51 11.20 -1.49
CA PHE A 25 -39.13 12.48 -1.18
C PHE A 25 -39.38 13.30 -2.45
N PRO A 26 -40.62 13.71 -2.75
CA PRO A 26 -40.91 14.66 -3.82
C PRO A 26 -40.31 16.05 -3.52
N PRO A 27 -40.06 16.89 -4.54
CA PRO A 27 -39.37 18.18 -4.37
C PRO A 27 -40.13 19.20 -3.50
N ASN A 28 -41.43 18.98 -3.26
CA ASN A 28 -42.27 19.83 -2.41
C ASN A 28 -42.32 19.38 -0.94
N THR A 29 -41.49 18.41 -0.54
CA THR A 29 -41.46 17.90 0.84
C THR A 29 -40.82 18.92 1.77
N SER A 30 -41.44 19.20 2.92
CA SER A 30 -40.85 20.10 3.90
C SER A 30 -39.62 19.49 4.56
N LEU A 31 -38.63 20.34 4.86
CA LEU A 31 -37.38 19.92 5.51
C LEU A 31 -37.63 19.19 6.84
N SER A 32 -38.63 19.61 7.61
CA SER A 32 -38.98 18.97 8.89
C SER A 32 -39.46 17.54 8.72
N THR A 33 -40.15 17.22 7.62
CA THR A 33 -40.62 15.87 7.30
C THR A 33 -39.47 14.97 6.88
N ILE A 34 -38.54 15.50 6.08
CA ILE A 34 -37.31 14.78 5.68
C ILE A 34 -36.47 14.46 6.91
N VAL A 35 -36.26 15.43 7.79
CA VAL A 35 -35.47 15.25 9.02
C VAL A 35 -36.12 14.22 9.95
N LYS A 36 -37.46 14.25 10.12
CA LYS A 36 -38.18 13.23 10.90
C LYS A 36 -38.02 11.82 10.32
N ALA A 37 -38.11 11.67 9.00
CA ALA A 37 -37.95 10.39 8.31
C ALA A 37 -36.49 9.88 8.22
N LEU A 38 -35.51 10.70 8.61
CA LEU A 38 -34.09 10.35 8.78
C LEU A 38 -33.77 9.98 10.23
N LEU A 39 -34.59 10.43 11.18
CA LEU A 39 -34.51 10.02 12.57
C LEU A 39 -35.15 8.62 12.68
N VAL A 40 -34.58 7.74 13.51
CA VAL A 40 -35.15 6.43 13.79
C VAL A 40 -36.51 6.64 14.45
N GLU A 41 -37.61 6.34 13.75
CA GLU A 41 -38.96 6.66 14.20
C GLU A 41 -39.38 5.82 15.42
N GLU A 42 -38.93 4.56 15.55
CA GLU A 42 -39.17 3.72 16.73
C GLU A 42 -38.01 2.72 16.97
N TRP A 43 -37.52 2.63 18.21
CA TRP A 43 -36.56 1.60 18.66
C TRP A 43 -37.27 0.36 19.22
N ASN A 44 -38.24 -0.22 18.49
CA ASN A 44 -38.73 -1.55 18.86
C ASN A 44 -39.57 -2.21 17.77
N GLN A 45 -39.01 -3.21 17.10
CA GLN A 45 -39.77 -4.39 16.72
C GLN A 45 -38.89 -5.60 17.05
N VAL A 46 -39.48 -6.66 17.57
CA VAL A 46 -38.78 -7.88 17.97
C VAL A 46 -38.17 -8.53 16.72
N PHE A 47 -36.93 -8.14 16.38
CA PHE A 47 -36.22 -8.72 15.25
C PHE A 47 -35.50 -9.97 15.71
N SER A 48 -35.95 -11.13 15.23
CA SER A 48 -35.17 -12.36 15.35
C SER A 48 -34.07 -12.34 14.30
N PHE A 49 -32.87 -11.97 14.70
CA PHE A 49 -31.68 -12.04 13.84
C PHE A 49 -31.44 -13.48 13.38
N ASP A 50 -31.75 -14.47 14.20
CA ASP A 50 -31.60 -15.89 13.87
C ASP A 50 -32.44 -16.28 12.64
N GLN A 51 -33.72 -15.90 12.61
CA GLN A 51 -34.60 -16.17 11.47
C GLN A 51 -34.17 -15.42 10.21
N TYR A 52 -33.68 -14.18 10.36
CA TYR A 52 -33.15 -13.39 9.25
C TYR A 52 -31.91 -14.05 8.63
N TYR A 53 -30.96 -14.49 9.47
CA TYR A 53 -29.75 -15.16 9.00
C TYR A 53 -30.05 -16.53 8.37
N GLU A 54 -31.00 -17.31 8.91
CA GLU A 54 -31.40 -18.58 8.28
C GLU A 54 -31.98 -18.39 6.87
N GLN A 55 -32.74 -17.32 6.64
CA GLN A 55 -33.35 -17.05 5.34
C GLN A 55 -32.39 -16.37 4.35
N CYS A 56 -31.46 -15.54 4.85
CA CYS A 56 -30.59 -14.72 4.01
C CYS A 56 -29.14 -15.22 3.92
N ALA A 57 -28.75 -16.27 4.63
CA ALA A 57 -27.41 -16.83 4.53
C ALA A 57 -27.17 -17.42 3.13
N PRO A 58 -26.20 -16.87 2.35
CA PRO A 58 -25.88 -17.44 1.06
C PRO A 58 -25.29 -18.84 1.24
N SER A 59 -25.82 -19.83 0.53
CA SER A 59 -25.32 -21.22 0.59
C SER A 59 -23.88 -21.37 0.09
N LYS A 60 -23.40 -20.41 -0.71
CA LYS A 60 -22.03 -20.35 -1.23
C LYS A 60 -21.54 -18.91 -1.29
N CYS A 61 -20.36 -18.67 -0.74
CA CYS A 61 -19.65 -17.41 -0.91
C CYS A 61 -18.72 -17.53 -2.12
N THR A 62 -18.98 -16.76 -3.18
CA THR A 62 -18.05 -16.61 -4.30
C THR A 62 -17.28 -15.31 -4.18
N TYR A 63 -15.96 -15.41 -4.08
CA TYR A 63 -15.06 -14.27 -4.21
C TYR A 63 -14.51 -14.22 -5.63
N SER A 64 -14.54 -13.03 -6.25
CA SER A 64 -13.90 -12.81 -7.55
C SER A 64 -12.42 -12.49 -7.35
N GLN A 65 -11.56 -13.47 -7.61
CA GLN A 65 -10.12 -13.24 -7.61
C GLN A 65 -9.72 -12.59 -8.93
N LYS A 66 -9.48 -11.27 -8.92
CA LYS A 66 -8.85 -10.58 -10.04
C LYS A 66 -7.36 -10.95 -10.06
N VAL A 67 -7.04 -12.11 -10.62
CA VAL A 67 -5.66 -12.45 -10.96
C VAL A 67 -5.28 -11.52 -12.10
N ARG A 68 -4.44 -10.51 -11.81
CA ARG A 68 -3.82 -9.69 -12.85
C ARG A 68 -2.92 -10.64 -13.65
N THR A 69 -3.46 -11.18 -14.73
CA THR A 69 -2.67 -11.91 -15.73
C THR A 69 -1.58 -10.97 -16.19
N THR A 70 -0.32 -11.41 -16.12
CA THR A 70 0.81 -10.64 -16.60
C THR A 70 0.55 -10.20 -18.03
N ASP A 71 0.40 -8.89 -18.25
CA ASP A 71 0.16 -8.34 -19.56
C ASP A 71 1.31 -8.74 -20.50
N PHE A 72 0.98 -9.10 -21.75
CA PHE A 72 1.96 -9.45 -22.78
C PHE A 72 3.08 -8.39 -22.92
N LEU A 73 2.71 -7.12 -22.75
CA LEU A 73 3.62 -5.98 -22.73
C LEU A 73 4.64 -6.07 -21.57
N GLY A 74 4.19 -6.52 -20.39
CA GLY A 74 5.06 -6.71 -19.22
C GLY A 74 6.14 -7.77 -19.46
N VAL A 75 5.82 -8.84 -20.19
CA VAL A 75 6.80 -9.87 -20.58
C VAL A 75 7.87 -9.29 -21.49
N ILE A 76 7.48 -8.49 -22.49
CA ILE A 76 8.42 -7.84 -23.41
C ILE A 76 9.36 -6.88 -22.67
N ILE A 77 8.83 -6.04 -21.80
CA ILE A 77 9.64 -5.11 -20.99
C ILE A 77 10.65 -5.88 -20.15
N PHE A 78 10.22 -6.99 -19.53
CA PHE A 78 11.09 -7.80 -18.68
C PHE A 78 12.24 -8.41 -19.47
N VAL A 79 11.98 -8.96 -20.66
CA VAL A 79 13.02 -9.53 -21.54
C VAL A 79 14.01 -8.45 -21.97
N ILE A 80 13.54 -7.29 -22.42
CA ILE A 80 14.41 -6.17 -22.82
C ILE A 80 15.25 -5.69 -21.63
N SER A 81 14.64 -5.60 -20.44
CA SER A 81 15.31 -5.17 -19.21
C SER A 81 16.43 -6.13 -18.82
N ILE A 82 16.21 -7.45 -18.89
CA ILE A 82 17.24 -8.45 -18.59
C ILE A 82 18.38 -8.36 -19.58
N ILE A 83 18.09 -8.34 -20.88
CA ILE A 83 19.13 -8.31 -21.91
C ILE A 83 19.95 -7.02 -21.80
N GLY A 84 19.28 -5.88 -21.73
CA GLY A 84 19.94 -4.58 -21.61
C GLY A 84 20.71 -4.44 -20.29
N GLY A 85 20.09 -4.82 -19.18
CA GLY A 85 20.67 -4.75 -17.84
C GLY A 85 21.88 -5.66 -17.69
N LEU A 86 21.84 -6.87 -18.23
CA LEU A 86 22.95 -7.82 -18.18
C LEU A 86 24.15 -7.32 -18.98
N ILE A 87 23.94 -6.87 -20.22
CA ILE A 87 25.02 -6.37 -21.08
C ILE A 87 25.65 -5.10 -20.46
N ALA A 88 24.82 -4.14 -20.07
CA ALA A 88 25.29 -2.90 -19.46
C ALA A 88 26.00 -3.16 -18.11
N GLY A 89 25.39 -4.01 -17.27
CA GLY A 89 25.92 -4.39 -15.96
C GLY A 89 27.28 -5.06 -16.07
N VAL A 90 27.42 -6.06 -16.94
CA VAL A 90 28.70 -6.77 -17.14
C VAL A 90 29.78 -5.83 -17.65
N ARG A 91 29.50 -4.95 -18.62
CA ARG A 91 30.48 -3.96 -19.11
C ARG A 91 30.94 -2.99 -18.02
N LEU A 92 30.00 -2.54 -17.20
CA LEU A 92 30.26 -1.60 -16.12
C LEU A 92 31.12 -2.27 -15.03
N ILE A 93 30.73 -3.47 -14.59
CA ILE A 93 31.47 -4.27 -13.63
C ILE A 93 32.87 -4.61 -14.16
N ALA A 94 33.00 -5.10 -15.39
CA ALA A 94 34.29 -5.41 -16.00
C ALA A 94 35.22 -4.18 -16.05
N SER A 95 34.69 -3.02 -16.44
CA SER A 95 35.46 -1.77 -16.48
C SER A 95 35.91 -1.31 -15.09
N LEU A 96 35.11 -1.55 -14.05
CA LEU A 96 35.48 -1.30 -12.66
C LEU A 96 36.57 -2.26 -12.20
N LEU A 97 36.42 -3.55 -12.46
CA LEU A 97 37.37 -4.60 -12.06
C LEU A 97 38.74 -4.35 -12.69
N ILE A 98 38.82 -4.07 -13.99
CA ILE A 98 40.09 -3.78 -14.67
C ILE A 98 40.78 -2.56 -14.04
N LYS A 99 40.03 -1.48 -13.76
CA LYS A 99 40.59 -0.29 -13.11
C LYS A 99 41.08 -0.59 -11.70
N MET A 100 40.33 -1.36 -10.92
CA MET A 100 40.73 -1.78 -9.57
C MET A 100 42.01 -2.60 -9.60
N ILE A 101 42.08 -3.61 -10.47
CA ILE A 101 43.26 -4.46 -10.63
C ILE A 101 44.46 -3.61 -11.05
N ALA A 102 44.30 -2.70 -12.02
CA ALA A 102 45.38 -1.82 -12.48
C ALA A 102 45.92 -0.89 -11.36
N VAL A 103 45.04 -0.36 -10.51
CA VAL A 103 45.44 0.45 -9.35
C VAL A 103 46.22 -0.39 -8.34
N LEU A 104 45.71 -1.58 -8.01
CA LEU A 104 46.37 -2.50 -7.07
C LEU A 104 47.74 -2.94 -7.59
N TRP A 105 47.86 -3.22 -8.89
CA TRP A 105 49.13 -3.56 -9.51
C TRP A 105 50.12 -2.40 -9.48
N LYS A 106 49.66 -1.17 -9.76
CA LYS A 106 50.51 0.03 -9.65
C LYS A 106 50.99 0.26 -8.21
N ILE A 107 50.16 -0.01 -7.20
CA ILE A 107 50.56 0.14 -5.78
C ILE A 107 51.60 -0.92 -5.41
N LYS A 108 51.38 -2.18 -5.79
CA LYS A 108 52.30 -3.29 -5.51
C LYS A 108 53.65 -3.16 -6.23
N ARG A 109 53.65 -2.58 -7.43
CA ARG A 109 54.87 -2.42 -8.27
C ARG A 109 55.63 -1.12 -8.05
N ARG A 110 55.27 -0.23 -7.11
CA ARG A 110 56.11 0.95 -6.86
C ARG A 110 57.39 0.52 -6.13
N PRO A 111 58.59 0.59 -6.73
CA PRO A 111 59.79 0.76 -5.91
C PRO A 111 59.64 2.08 -5.13
N LYS A 112 60.16 2.15 -3.91
CA LYS A 112 60.18 3.38 -3.09
C LYS A 112 60.99 4.46 -3.81
N VAL A 113 60.37 5.23 -4.70
CA VAL A 113 60.99 6.37 -5.39
C VAL A 113 60.23 7.64 -4.98
N PRO A 114 60.90 8.73 -4.57
CA PRO A 114 60.25 9.98 -4.19
C PRO A 114 59.50 10.58 -5.39
N GLN A 115 58.23 10.96 -5.18
CA GLN A 115 57.30 11.39 -6.23
C GLN A 115 57.39 12.90 -6.51
N GLN A 116 57.62 13.28 -7.77
CA GLN A 116 57.20 14.59 -8.29
C GLN A 116 55.82 14.46 -8.97
N PRO A 117 54.93 15.45 -8.81
CA PRO A 117 53.55 15.36 -9.27
C PRO A 117 53.41 15.79 -10.74
N THR A 118 53.04 14.88 -11.63
CA THR A 118 52.55 15.25 -12.97
C THR A 118 51.11 14.80 -13.16
N ALA A 119 50.29 15.80 -13.51
CA ALA A 119 48.85 15.77 -13.54
C ALA A 119 48.29 14.85 -14.63
N SER A 120 47.50 13.84 -14.23
CA SER A 120 46.51 13.21 -15.10
C SER A 120 45.15 13.85 -14.84
N ILE A 121 44.67 14.67 -15.78
CA ILE A 121 43.35 15.31 -15.71
C ILE A 121 42.28 14.22 -15.57
N SER A 122 41.50 14.38 -14.52
CA SER A 122 41.08 13.28 -13.68
C SER A 122 39.59 13.02 -13.86
N PHE A 123 39.24 11.78 -14.23
CA PHE A 123 37.88 11.20 -14.08
C PHE A 123 37.37 11.23 -12.62
N SER A 124 38.14 11.82 -11.69
CA SER A 124 37.74 12.06 -10.31
C SER A 124 36.60 13.06 -10.18
N ARG A 125 36.43 14.08 -11.02
CA ARG A 125 35.41 15.13 -10.77
C ARG A 125 33.98 14.58 -10.77
N ILE A 126 33.63 13.73 -11.74
CA ILE A 126 32.30 13.09 -11.81
C ILE A 126 32.12 12.08 -10.67
N LYS A 127 33.15 11.26 -10.40
CA LYS A 127 33.14 10.32 -9.26
C LYS A 127 33.02 11.04 -7.92
N GLN A 128 33.68 12.19 -7.76
CA GLN A 128 33.63 13.01 -6.55
C GLN A 128 32.25 13.64 -6.39
N ASN A 129 31.64 14.14 -7.47
CA ASN A 129 30.29 14.69 -7.42
C ASN A 129 29.25 13.61 -7.08
N ILE A 130 29.36 12.41 -7.68
CA ILE A 130 28.49 11.27 -7.36
C ILE A 130 28.73 10.77 -5.93
N PHE A 131 29.98 10.63 -5.50
CA PHE A 131 30.32 10.21 -4.14
C PHE A 131 29.87 11.24 -3.09
N LYS A 132 29.96 12.54 -3.41
CA LYS A 132 29.44 13.63 -2.58
C LYS A 132 27.92 13.56 -2.46
N LEU A 133 27.22 13.26 -3.56
CA LEU A 133 25.77 13.08 -3.57
C LEU A 133 25.33 11.85 -2.75
N ILE A 134 26.01 10.71 -2.92
CA ILE A 134 25.76 9.48 -2.14
C ILE A 134 26.03 9.69 -0.65
N LYS A 135 27.08 10.46 -0.30
CA LYS A 135 27.41 10.78 1.11
C LYS A 135 26.41 11.76 1.75
N LEU A 136 25.77 12.62 0.94
CA LEU A 136 24.76 13.57 1.41
C LEU A 136 23.41 12.88 1.73
N LEU A 137 23.10 11.81 0.98
CA LEU A 137 21.83 11.07 1.08
C LEU A 137 21.50 10.55 2.49
N PRO A 138 22.39 9.83 3.21
CA PRO A 138 22.08 9.30 4.54
C PRO A 138 21.89 10.41 5.58
N THR A 139 22.62 11.53 5.47
CA THR A 139 22.51 12.67 6.38
C THR A 139 21.18 13.40 6.22
N ILE A 140 20.66 13.48 4.99
CA ILE A 140 19.32 14.02 4.73
C ILE A 140 18.28 13.04 5.29
N LEU A 141 18.38 11.75 4.96
CA LEU A 141 17.45 10.72 5.44
C LEU A 141 17.38 10.62 6.97
N SER A 142 18.49 10.80 7.70
CA SER A 142 18.48 10.80 9.16
C SER A 142 17.89 12.06 9.78
N ASN A 143 17.89 13.19 9.05
CA ASN A 143 17.28 14.45 9.49
C ASN A 143 15.81 14.59 9.06
N LEU A 144 15.33 13.72 8.17
CA LEU A 144 13.90 13.52 7.98
C LEU A 144 13.34 12.76 9.19
N ASN A 145 13.13 13.54 10.25
CA ASN A 145 12.29 13.27 11.40
C ASN A 145 10.89 12.82 10.94
N ILE A 146 10.75 11.58 10.49
CA ILE A 146 9.48 11.10 9.95
C ILE A 146 8.57 10.57 11.07
N PHE A 147 9.05 10.36 12.30
CA PHE A 147 8.15 10.25 13.46
C PHE A 147 8.80 10.81 14.74
N PRO A 148 8.18 11.77 15.44
CA PRO A 148 8.58 12.07 16.80
C PRO A 148 8.39 10.80 17.64
N ARG A 149 9.41 10.42 18.43
CA ARG A 149 9.35 9.29 19.35
C ARG A 149 8.23 9.55 20.36
N ARG A 150 7.06 8.94 20.17
CA ARG A 150 5.99 8.90 21.18
C ARG A 150 6.50 8.01 22.31
N THR A 151 7.10 8.61 23.34
CA THR A 151 7.30 7.91 24.61
C THR A 151 5.93 7.81 25.27
N PHE A 152 5.34 6.61 25.30
CA PHE A 152 4.22 6.35 26.19
C PHE A 152 4.75 6.47 27.62
N GLY A 153 4.28 7.49 28.34
CA GLY A 153 4.65 7.74 29.73
C GLY A 153 4.17 6.58 30.60
N GLY A 154 5.07 5.67 30.92
CA GLY A 154 4.94 4.83 32.10
C GLY A 154 5.38 5.64 33.31
N HIS A 155 4.45 6.38 33.91
CA HIS A 155 4.64 6.91 35.26
C HIS A 155 4.09 5.87 36.23
N PHE A 156 4.87 4.81 36.48
CA PHE A 156 4.80 4.12 37.76
C PHE A 156 5.57 4.99 38.73
N HIS A 157 4.86 5.57 39.70
CA HIS A 157 5.48 6.02 40.93
C HIS A 157 4.86 5.19 42.04
N ASP A 158 5.68 4.26 42.52
CA ASP A 158 5.49 3.50 43.74
C ASP A 158 5.48 4.44 44.96
N ASP A 159 4.60 4.08 45.90
CA ASP A 159 4.47 4.39 47.32
C ASP A 159 5.55 5.21 48.03
N LYS A 160 5.11 6.26 48.75
CA LYS A 160 5.20 6.31 50.23
C LYS A 160 4.25 7.33 50.85
#